data_AF-A0A820QKZ0-F1
#
_entry.id   AF-A0A820QKZ0-F1
#
_cell.length_a   1.000
_cell.length_b   1.000
_cell.length_c   1.000
_cell.angle_alpha   90.00
_cell.angle_beta   90.00
_cell.angle_gamma   90.00
#
_symmetry.space_group_name_H-M   'P 1'
#
loop_
_entity.id
_entity.type
_entity.pdbx_description
1 polymer ?
#
loop_
_entity_poly.entity_id
_entity_poly.type
_entity_poly.pdbx_seq_one_letter_code
_entity_poly.pdbx_strand_id
1 'polypeptide(L)'
;MHSKQKDPKEIEQFMKAWNNQGPVVIVPTNYYLTPTDTFQKWGISTVIWANHNLRSSIKAMQATSKRIYNEQTLVNIEPNIVSVKEVFRLQNDQELVNAEKKYLPTKSKK
;
A
#
# COMPACT_ATOMS: atom_id res chain seq x y z
N MET A 1 18.51 3.68 10.21
CA MET A 1 18.51 5.00 10.90
C MET A 1 17.08 5.53 10.91
N HIS A 2 16.61 6.08 12.03
CA HIS A 2 15.28 6.72 12.12
C HIS A 2 15.41 8.07 12.81
N SER A 3 14.54 9.02 12.45
CA SER A 3 14.46 10.34 13.06
C SER A 3 13.00 10.72 13.24
N LYS A 4 12.71 11.40 14.35
CA LYS A 4 11.37 11.95 14.63
C LYS A 4 11.22 13.40 14.12
N GLN A 5 12.28 14.00 13.61
CA GLN A 5 12.25 15.37 13.09
C GLN A 5 11.40 15.45 11.83
N LYS A 6 10.88 16.65 11.55
CA LYS A 6 10.14 16.95 10.32
C LYS A 6 11.06 17.22 9.12
N ASP A 7 12.34 17.46 9.37
CA ASP A 7 13.36 17.67 8.35
C ASP A 7 14.37 16.51 8.34
N PRO A 8 15.11 16.31 7.23
CA PRO A 8 15.99 15.16 7.09
C PRO A 8 17.41 15.40 7.62
N LYS A 9 17.70 16.49 8.37
CA LYS A 9 19.08 16.87 8.73
C LYS A 9 19.81 15.80 9.54
N GLU A 10 19.13 15.15 10.49
CA GLU A 10 19.72 14.06 11.27
C GLU A 10 20.10 12.87 10.38
N ILE A 11 19.34 12.61 9.31
CA ILE A 11 19.64 11.55 8.34
C ILE A 11 20.88 11.95 7.51
N GLU A 12 20.94 13.19 7.03
CA GLU A 12 22.09 13.70 6.29
C GLU A 12 23.38 13.62 7.11
N GLN A 13 23.32 14.10 8.36
CA GLN A 13 24.47 14.09 9.28
C GLN A 13 24.91 12.66 9.57
N PHE A 14 23.96 11.75 9.82
CA PHE A 14 24.27 10.34 9.99
C PHE A 14 24.98 9.78 8.77
N MET A 15 24.48 10.02 7.56
CA MET A 15 25.10 9.50 6.33
C MET A 15 26.50 10.04 6.09
N LYS A 16 26.75 11.33 6.38
CA LYS A 16 28.10 11.92 6.31
C LYS A 16 29.08 11.25 7.28
N ALA A 17 28.63 10.97 8.51
CA ALA A 17 29.46 10.33 9.53
C ALA A 17 29.62 8.81 9.32
N TRP A 18 28.63 8.17 8.67
CA TRP A 18 28.60 6.72 8.49
C TRP A 18 29.69 6.20 7.55
N ASN A 19 30.21 7.05 6.65
CA ASN A 19 31.31 6.72 5.72
C ASN A 19 31.08 5.40 4.94
N ASN A 20 29.83 5.16 4.53
CA ASN A 20 29.41 3.99 3.74
C ASN A 20 29.89 2.63 4.30
N GLN A 21 29.93 2.48 5.63
CA GLN A 21 30.36 1.25 6.29
C GLN A 21 29.36 0.08 6.12
N GLY A 22 28.18 0.35 5.56
CA GLY A 22 27.16 -0.65 5.26
C GLY A 22 25.84 -0.02 4.79
N PRO A 23 24.90 -0.83 4.28
CA PRO A 23 23.61 -0.34 3.79
C PRO A 23 22.79 0.35 4.88
N VAL A 24 22.24 1.52 4.57
CA VAL A 24 21.38 2.27 5.49
C VAL A 24 19.94 2.25 5.00
N VAL A 25 19.04 1.85 5.90
CA VAL A 25 17.59 1.87 5.71
C VAL A 25 16.98 3.05 6.47
N ILE A 26 16.02 3.74 5.85
CA ILE A 26 15.28 4.86 6.45
C ILE A 26 13.76 4.70 6.33
N VAL A 27 13.04 5.48 7.13
CA VAL A 27 11.57 5.56 7.15
C VAL A 27 11.17 7.05 7.15
N PRO A 28 10.96 7.67 5.98
CA PRO A 28 10.78 9.13 5.85
C PRO A 28 9.35 9.61 6.13
N THR A 29 8.64 8.98 7.05
CA THR A 29 7.24 9.34 7.36
C THR A 29 7.10 10.79 7.87
N ASN A 30 8.05 11.27 8.68
CA ASN A 30 7.99 12.62 9.27
C ASN A 30 8.62 13.71 8.38
N TYR A 31 9.57 13.34 7.53
CA TYR A 31 10.29 14.24 6.60
C TYR A 31 9.95 13.94 5.14
N TYR A 32 8.68 13.62 4.89
CA TYR A 32 8.12 13.18 3.60
C TYR A 32 8.25 14.19 2.46
N LEU A 33 8.52 15.47 2.77
CA LEU A 33 8.77 16.52 1.77
C LEU A 33 10.14 16.40 1.10
N THR A 34 11.04 15.60 1.65
CA THR A 34 12.38 15.41 1.09
C THR A 34 12.28 14.60 -0.21
N PRO A 35 12.77 15.12 -1.36
CA PRO A 35 12.76 14.38 -2.62
C PRO A 35 13.51 13.06 -2.49
N THR A 36 13.02 12.01 -3.14
CA THR A 36 13.66 10.68 -3.07
C THR A 36 15.09 10.71 -3.61
N ASP A 37 15.35 11.52 -4.65
CA ASP A 37 16.69 11.72 -5.22
C ASP A 37 17.70 12.24 -4.19
N THR A 38 17.26 12.96 -3.16
CA THR A 38 18.13 13.41 -2.07
C THR A 38 18.64 12.22 -1.26
N PHE A 39 17.79 11.23 -0.99
CA PHE A 39 18.21 10.01 -0.28
C PHE A 39 19.19 9.18 -1.12
N GLN A 40 18.98 9.11 -2.44
CA GLN A 40 19.90 8.44 -3.36
C GLN A 40 21.27 9.12 -3.34
N LYS A 41 21.32 10.46 -3.38
CA LYS A 41 22.57 11.24 -3.30
C LYS A 41 23.35 11.00 -1.99
N TRP A 42 22.66 10.69 -0.90
CA TRP A 42 23.31 10.36 0.38
C TRP A 42 23.75 8.91 0.50
N GLY A 43 23.47 8.05 -0.49
CA GLY A 43 23.82 6.62 -0.43
C GLY A 43 22.88 5.79 0.44
N ILE A 44 21.63 6.23 0.61
CA ILE A 44 20.60 5.41 1.27
C ILE A 44 20.28 4.19 0.41
N SER A 45 20.30 3.01 1.02
CA SER A 45 20.06 1.74 0.32
C SER A 45 18.58 1.44 0.15
N THR A 46 17.77 1.72 1.18
CA THR A 46 16.36 1.31 1.20
C THR A 46 15.49 2.34 1.91
N VAL A 47 14.35 2.64 1.30
CA VAL A 47 13.31 3.51 1.87
C VAL A 47 12.08 2.67 2.19
N ILE A 48 11.54 2.82 3.41
CA ILE A 48 10.30 2.15 3.83
C ILE A 48 9.17 3.18 3.92
N TRP A 49 8.11 2.98 3.13
CA TRP A 49 6.86 3.74 3.20
C TRP A 49 5.90 3.18 4.24
N ALA A 50 6.26 3.27 5.52
CA ALA A 50 5.78 2.40 6.60
C ALA A 50 4.26 2.16 6.72
N ASN A 51 3.41 3.19 6.65
CA ASN A 51 2.01 3.08 7.11
C ASN A 51 0.96 3.73 6.20
N HIS A 52 1.33 4.04 4.96
CA HIS A 52 0.50 4.84 4.05
C HIS A 52 -0.75 4.08 3.59
N ASN A 53 -0.63 2.79 3.25
CA ASN A 53 -1.78 1.99 2.83
C ASN A 53 -2.84 1.86 3.93
N LEU A 54 -2.43 1.64 5.18
CA LEU A 54 -3.34 1.57 6.32
C LEU A 54 -4.08 2.90 6.52
N ARG A 55 -3.34 4.03 6.52
CA ARG A 55 -3.93 5.38 6.67
C ARG A 55 -4.90 5.71 5.53
N SER A 56 -4.55 5.36 4.30
CA SER A 56 -5.42 5.54 3.12
C SER A 56 -6.68 4.70 3.23
N SER A 57 -6.56 3.43 3.62
CA SER A 57 -7.69 2.53 3.84
C SER A 57 -8.65 3.08 4.90
N ILE A 58 -8.13 3.52 6.07
CA ILE A 58 -8.96 4.11 7.13
C ILE A 58 -9.78 5.30 6.62
N LYS A 59 -9.14 6.23 5.89
CA LYS A 59 -9.82 7.41 5.32
C LYS A 59 -10.94 7.00 4.37
N ALA A 60 -10.68 6.05 3.47
CA ALA A 60 -11.66 5.58 2.48
C ALA A 60 -12.84 4.85 3.15
N MET A 61 -12.56 3.98 4.13
CA MET A 61 -13.58 3.25 4.88
C MET A 61 -14.48 4.20 5.68
N GLN A 62 -13.90 5.17 6.40
CA GLN A 62 -14.66 6.18 7.16
C GLN A 62 -15.56 7.02 6.25
N ALA A 63 -15.04 7.47 5.10
CA ALA A 63 -15.81 8.26 4.15
C ALA A 63 -16.97 7.46 3.55
N THR A 64 -16.72 6.21 3.17
CA THR A 64 -17.73 5.30 2.61
C THR A 64 -18.85 5.03 3.62
N SER A 65 -18.51 4.59 4.84
CA SER A 65 -19.50 4.28 5.88
C SER A 65 -20.36 5.48 6.24
N LYS A 66 -19.76 6.67 6.37
CA LYS A 66 -20.49 7.92 6.62
C LYS A 66 -21.50 8.22 5.51
N ARG A 67 -21.12 7.99 4.26
CA ARG A 67 -21.96 8.25 3.09
C ARG A 67 -23.14 7.28 3.01
N ILE A 68 -22.90 5.97 3.21
CA ILE A 68 -23.97 4.96 3.28
C ILE A 68 -24.98 5.35 4.36
N TYR A 69 -24.48 5.70 5.55
CA TYR A 69 -25.33 6.04 6.69
C TYR A 69 -26.19 7.28 6.43
N ASN A 70 -25.61 8.35 5.86
CA ASN A 70 -26.34 9.59 5.64
C ASN A 70 -27.31 9.52 4.45
N GLU A 71 -26.90 8.86 3.36
CA GLU A 71 -27.64 8.87 2.11
C GLU A 71 -28.60 7.68 1.99
N GLN A 72 -28.44 6.64 2.81
CA GLN A 72 -29.25 5.41 2.79
C GLN A 72 -29.33 4.75 1.40
N THR A 73 -28.29 4.95 0.58
CA THR A 73 -28.17 4.43 -0.78
C THR A 73 -26.71 4.22 -1.17
N LEU A 74 -26.47 3.38 -2.18
CA LEU A 74 -25.14 3.09 -2.73
C LEU A 74 -24.85 3.80 -4.05
N VAL A 75 -25.85 4.44 -4.68
CA VAL A 75 -25.75 5.07 -6.02
C VAL A 75 -24.54 6.00 -6.15
N ASN A 76 -24.25 6.72 -5.08
CA ASN A 76 -23.19 7.71 -5.01
C ASN A 76 -21.83 7.14 -4.58
N ILE A 77 -21.77 5.87 -4.19
CA ILE A 77 -20.58 5.17 -3.71
C ILE A 77 -20.01 4.28 -4.81
N GLU A 78 -20.87 3.53 -5.50
CA GLU A 78 -20.48 2.56 -6.52
C GLU A 78 -19.48 3.10 -7.57
N PRO A 79 -19.61 4.34 -8.10
CA PRO A 79 -18.63 4.87 -9.06
C PRO A 79 -17.25 5.18 -8.47
N ASN A 80 -17.11 5.21 -7.14
CA ASN A 80 -15.91 5.68 -6.43
C ASN A 80 -15.14 4.54 -5.73
N ILE A 81 -15.60 3.29 -5.87
CA ILE A 81 -14.95 2.10 -5.31
C ILE A 81 -14.63 1.10 -6.42
N VAL A 82 -13.75 0.14 -6.12
CA VAL A 82 -13.48 -0.95 -7.06
C VAL A 82 -14.70 -1.86 -7.18
N SER A 83 -14.93 -2.39 -8.38
CA SER A 83 -16.00 -3.37 -8.59
C SER A 83 -15.72 -4.68 -7.85
N VAL A 84 -16.76 -5.46 -7.57
CA VAL A 84 -16.62 -6.82 -7.01
C VAL A 84 -15.74 -7.73 -7.90
N LYS A 85 -15.73 -7.50 -9.23
CA LYS A 85 -14.85 -8.24 -10.16
C LYS A 85 -13.37 -8.02 -9.87
N GLU A 86 -12.99 -6.83 -9.40
CA GLU A 86 -11.60 -6.55 -9.00
C GLU A 86 -11.22 -7.33 -7.74
N VAL A 87 -12.17 -7.55 -6.82
CA VAL A 87 -11.96 -8.40 -5.64
C VAL A 87 -11.71 -9.85 -6.06
N PHE A 88 -12.51 -10.39 -6.97
CA PHE A 88 -12.29 -11.74 -7.51
C PHE A 88 -10.94 -11.88 -8.22
N ARG A 89 -10.54 -10.85 -8.98
CA ARG A 89 -9.22 -10.83 -9.62
C ARG A 89 -8.09 -10.88 -8.60
N LEU A 90 -8.19 -10.10 -7.51
CA LEU A 90 -7.18 -10.10 -6.42
C LEU A 90 -7.14 -11.42 -5.65
N GLN A 91 -8.27 -12.13 -5.55
CA GLN A 91 -8.36 -13.46 -4.96
C GLN A 91 -7.84 -14.58 -5.88
N ASN A 92 -7.50 -14.25 -7.13
CA ASN A 92 -7.14 -15.21 -8.16
C ASN A 92 -8.24 -16.26 -8.41
N ASP A 93 -9.50 -15.83 -8.38
CA ASP A 93 -10.68 -16.69 -8.55
C ASP A 93 -10.65 -17.50 -9.86
N GLN A 94 -10.05 -16.94 -10.92
CA GLN A 94 -9.91 -17.62 -12.20
C GLN A 94 -9.07 -18.91 -12.10
N GLU A 95 -8.07 -18.96 -11.22
CA GLU A 95 -7.30 -20.17 -10.96
C GLU A 95 -8.18 -21.26 -10.35
N LEU A 96 -9.02 -20.89 -9.37
CA LEU A 96 -9.96 -21.81 -8.73
C LEU A 96 -10.94 -22.39 -9.76
N VAL A 97 -11.56 -21.54 -10.58
CA VAL A 97 -12.46 -21.98 -11.67
C VAL A 97 -11.79 -22.96 -12.62
N ASN A 98 -10.50 -22.76 -12.93
CA ASN A 98 -9.74 -23.67 -13.80
C ASN A 98 -9.43 -25.00 -13.11
N ALA A 99 -9.10 -24.97 -11.82
CA ALA A 99 -8.90 -26.16 -11.02
C ALA A 99 -10.19 -26.99 -10.89
N GLU A 100 -11.34 -26.33 -10.65
CA GLU A 100 -12.65 -26.97 -10.59
C GLU A 100 -12.97 -27.70 -11.89
N LYS A 101 -12.76 -27.07 -13.04
CA LYS A 101 -12.95 -27.73 -14.35
C LYS A 101 -12.07 -28.96 -14.54
N LYS A 102 -10.86 -28.95 -13.98
CA LYS A 102 -9.89 -30.04 -14.13
C LYS A 102 -10.14 -31.20 -13.17
N TYR A 103 -10.58 -30.91 -11.95
CA TYR A 103 -10.57 -31.88 -10.85
C TYR A 103 -11.97 -32.24 -10.33
N LEU A 104 -13.01 -31.45 -10.57
CA LEU A 104 -14.37 -31.83 -10.17
C LEU A 104 -14.95 -32.87 -11.13
N PRO A 105 -15.70 -33.87 -10.63
CA PRO A 105 -16.39 -34.82 -11.47
C PRO A 105 -17.35 -34.09 -12.42
N THR A 106 -17.16 -34.26 -13.72
CA THR A 106 -18.17 -33.88 -14.70
C THR A 106 -19.30 -34.90 -14.58
N LYS A 107 -20.53 -34.45 -14.27
CA LYS A 107 -21.70 -35.34 -14.28
C LYS A 107 -21.76 -36.00 -15.66
N SER A 108 -21.50 -37.30 -15.75
CA SER A 108 -21.76 -38.04 -16.98
C SER A 108 -23.26 -37.94 -17.24
N LYS A 109 -23.66 -37.34 -18.37
CA LYS A 109 -25.05 -37.41 -18.81
C LYS A 109 -25.41 -38.89 -18.94
N LYS A 110 -26.36 -39.35 -18.12
CA LYS A 110 -27.10 -40.59 -18.39
C LYS A 110 -28.04 -40.37 -19.57
#